data_AF-E9B6X7-F1
#
_entry.id   AF-E9B6X7-F1
#
_cell.length_a   1.000
_cell.length_b   1.000
_cell.length_c   1.000
_cell.angle_alpha   90.00
_cell.angle_beta   90.00
_cell.angle_gamma   90.00
#
_symmetry.space_group_name_H-M   'P 1'
#
loop_
_entity.id
_entity.type
_entity.pdbx_description
1 polymer ?
#
loop_
_entity_poly.entity_id
_entity_poly.type
_entity_poly.pdbx_seq_one_letter_code
_entity_poly.pdbx_strand_id
1 'polypeptide(L)'
;MSTKEDTPIFLASAVAAPLPLPDAKATALLEELDAFFSQGKNTDRLRHFIEENDDTFELVASECEVNTNTEGSLRLYQLFQRYVALIEGIIEDFVATAEKSDESMLRSLASAIQEEWKSPSTAYRCVCTSYIAASMDYKNFLEFAEDLYSMTHYRMHVREDDSGEEEDGEEIVGDVSGDGGYGSDDSNLN
;
A
#
# COMPACT_ATOMS: atom_id res chain seq x y z
N MET A 1 19.74 -32.82 17.44
CA MET A 1 18.40 -32.22 17.25
C MET A 1 18.51 -31.35 16.01
N SER A 2 17.89 -31.78 14.91
CA SER A 2 17.97 -31.12 13.61
C SER A 2 16.81 -30.11 13.55
N THR A 3 17.16 -28.83 13.54
CA THR A 3 16.22 -27.73 13.27
C THR A 3 16.07 -27.64 11.76
N LYS A 4 14.92 -28.08 11.25
CA LYS A 4 14.50 -27.80 9.87
C LYS A 4 14.33 -26.28 9.76
N GLU A 5 15.01 -25.70 8.78
CA GLU A 5 14.79 -24.35 8.31
C GLU A 5 13.46 -24.34 7.55
N ASP A 6 12.43 -23.73 8.15
CA ASP A 6 11.21 -23.34 7.45
C ASP A 6 11.52 -22.06 6.65
N THR A 7 12.09 -22.28 5.47
CA THR A 7 12.23 -21.25 4.44
C THR A 7 10.95 -21.28 3.59
N PRO A 8 10.36 -20.13 3.21
CA PRO A 8 9.26 -20.11 2.25
C PRO A 8 9.79 -20.52 0.87
N ILE A 9 9.46 -21.74 0.43
CA ILE A 9 10.13 -22.41 -0.70
C ILE A 9 9.30 -22.41 -2.00
N PHE A 10 7.99 -22.19 -1.95
CA PHE A 10 7.10 -22.62 -3.02
C PHE A 10 7.23 -21.83 -4.33
N LEU A 11 7.28 -20.50 -4.28
CA LEU A 11 7.41 -19.66 -5.50
C LEU A 11 8.88 -19.34 -5.82
N ALA A 12 9.70 -19.09 -4.80
CA ALA A 12 11.13 -18.78 -4.97
C ALA A 12 11.91 -19.93 -5.64
N SER A 13 11.54 -21.19 -5.38
CA SER A 13 12.18 -22.35 -6.01
C SER A 13 11.83 -22.49 -7.50
N ALA A 14 10.63 -22.07 -7.92
CA ALA A 14 10.18 -22.16 -9.32
C ALA A 14 10.79 -21.07 -10.22
N VAL A 15 11.26 -19.96 -9.63
CA VAL A 15 11.79 -18.77 -10.31
C VAL A 15 13.17 -18.97 -10.94
N ALA A 16 13.92 -20.01 -10.54
CA ALA A 16 15.33 -20.20 -10.90
C ALA A 16 15.60 -20.95 -12.25
N ALA A 17 14.56 -21.38 -12.97
CA ALA A 17 14.72 -22.11 -14.23
C ALA A 17 14.50 -21.21 -15.47
N PRO A 18 15.26 -21.39 -16.58
CA PRO A 18 14.99 -20.70 -17.83
C PRO A 18 13.65 -21.18 -18.40
N LEU A 19 12.72 -20.26 -18.66
CA LEU A 19 11.33 -20.60 -19.02
C LEU A 19 10.97 -20.24 -20.48
N PRO A 20 10.07 -21.03 -21.12
CA PRO A 20 9.58 -20.76 -22.48
C PRO A 20 8.64 -19.54 -22.53
N LEU A 21 8.41 -19.03 -23.75
CA LEU A 21 7.44 -17.95 -24.07
C LEU A 21 6.06 -18.15 -23.40
N PRO A 22 5.33 -17.05 -23.09
CA PRO A 22 4.06 -17.11 -22.39
C PRO A 22 3.04 -17.97 -23.15
N ASP A 23 2.62 -19.07 -22.51
CA ASP A 23 1.50 -19.90 -22.94
C ASP A 23 0.20 -19.15 -22.61
N ALA A 24 -0.73 -19.08 -23.57
CA ALA A 24 -2.05 -18.47 -23.36
C ALA A 24 -2.77 -19.06 -22.13
N LYS A 25 -2.47 -20.32 -21.78
CA LYS A 25 -2.95 -20.96 -20.54
C LYS A 25 -2.39 -20.34 -19.26
N ALA A 26 -1.12 -19.93 -19.26
CA ALA A 26 -0.49 -19.31 -18.10
C ALA A 26 -1.07 -17.90 -17.85
N THR A 27 -1.35 -17.16 -18.94
CA THR A 27 -2.04 -15.87 -18.86
C THR A 27 -3.47 -16.02 -18.34
N ALA A 28 -4.23 -17.00 -18.82
CA ALA A 28 -5.59 -17.27 -18.32
C ALA A 28 -5.58 -17.67 -16.84
N LEU A 29 -4.62 -18.48 -16.41
CA LEU A 29 -4.47 -18.89 -15.01
C LEU A 29 -4.19 -17.70 -14.08
N LEU A 30 -3.39 -16.74 -14.54
CA LEU A 30 -3.13 -15.52 -13.79
C LEU A 30 -4.38 -14.63 -13.69
N GLU A 31 -5.20 -14.56 -14.74
CA GLU A 31 -6.50 -13.87 -14.71
C GLU A 31 -7.50 -14.55 -13.76
N GLU A 32 -7.49 -15.88 -13.69
CA GLU A 32 -8.28 -16.64 -12.72
C GLU A 32 -7.83 -16.37 -11.29
N LEU A 33 -6.51 -16.29 -11.04
CA LEU A 33 -5.97 -15.91 -9.74
C LEU A 33 -6.37 -14.48 -9.36
N ASP A 34 -6.27 -13.53 -10.29
CA ASP A 34 -6.65 -12.14 -10.05
C ASP A 34 -8.15 -12.01 -9.70
N ALA A 35 -9.00 -12.74 -10.41
CA ALA A 35 -10.41 -12.86 -10.09
C ALA A 35 -10.66 -13.49 -8.71
N PHE A 36 -9.85 -14.48 -8.31
CA PHE A 36 -9.91 -15.09 -7.00
C PHE A 36 -9.52 -14.11 -5.88
N PHE A 37 -8.42 -13.36 -6.07
CA PHE A 37 -8.00 -12.29 -5.15
C PHE A 37 -9.08 -11.23 -4.98
N SER A 38 -9.79 -10.90 -6.06
CA SER A 38 -10.87 -9.91 -6.09
C SER A 38 -12.19 -10.38 -5.45
N GLN A 39 -12.27 -11.63 -4.99
CA GLN A 39 -13.45 -12.11 -4.26
C GLN A 39 -13.57 -11.41 -2.90
N GLY A 40 -14.80 -11.04 -2.53
CA GLY A 40 -15.08 -10.32 -1.28
C GLY A 40 -14.40 -10.90 -0.03
N LYS A 41 -14.41 -12.23 0.10
CA LYS A 41 -13.73 -12.92 1.23
C LYS A 41 -12.23 -12.62 1.32
N ASN A 42 -11.55 -12.45 0.19
CA ASN A 42 -10.10 -12.28 0.13
C ASN A 42 -9.72 -10.80 0.19
N THR A 43 -10.51 -9.94 -0.44
CA THR A 43 -10.38 -8.48 -0.27
C THR A 43 -10.67 -8.06 1.17
N ASP A 44 -11.63 -8.71 1.86
CA ASP A 44 -11.88 -8.48 3.28
C ASP A 44 -10.72 -8.94 4.17
N ARG A 45 -10.08 -10.07 3.87
CA ARG A 45 -8.86 -10.51 4.58
C ARG A 45 -7.74 -9.49 4.46
N LEU A 46 -7.50 -8.99 3.24
CA LEU A 46 -6.50 -7.94 3.00
C LEU A 46 -6.86 -6.65 3.74
N ARG A 47 -8.13 -6.20 3.64
CA ARG A 47 -8.61 -5.02 4.33
C ARG A 47 -8.44 -5.13 5.85
N HIS A 48 -8.84 -6.24 6.45
CA HIS A 48 -8.69 -6.46 7.89
C HIS A 48 -7.22 -6.50 8.32
N PHE A 49 -6.35 -7.12 7.51
CA PHE A 49 -4.92 -7.06 7.78
C PHE A 49 -4.39 -5.62 7.78
N ILE A 50 -4.86 -4.78 6.87
CA ILE A 50 -4.46 -3.38 6.80
C ILE A 50 -4.96 -2.62 8.03
N GLU A 51 -6.26 -2.72 8.33
CA GLU A 51 -6.90 -2.07 9.48
C GLU A 51 -6.26 -2.47 10.82
N GLU A 52 -5.90 -3.74 11.00
CA GLU A 52 -5.29 -4.24 12.25
C GLU A 52 -3.85 -3.77 12.47
N ASN A 53 -3.15 -3.34 11.42
CA ASN A 53 -1.72 -3.03 11.48
C ASN A 53 -1.42 -1.58 11.06
N ASP A 54 -2.44 -0.72 11.03
CA ASP A 54 -2.35 0.68 10.60
C ASP A 54 -1.23 1.47 11.30
N ASP A 55 -1.16 1.38 12.63
CA ASP A 55 -0.08 1.98 13.44
C ASP A 55 1.33 1.52 13.02
N THR A 56 1.46 0.29 12.52
CA THR A 56 2.75 -0.24 12.06
C THR A 56 3.06 0.24 10.63
N PHE A 57 2.04 0.45 9.79
CA PHE A 57 2.21 1.08 8.48
C PHE A 57 2.65 2.55 8.59
N GLU A 58 2.19 3.29 9.60
CA GLU A 58 2.65 4.66 9.87
C GLU A 58 4.17 4.77 10.06
N LEU A 59 4.81 3.71 10.58
CA LEU A 59 6.26 3.67 10.76
C LEU A 59 7.01 3.79 9.43
N VAL A 60 6.45 3.30 8.32
CA VAL A 60 7.06 3.40 6.98
C VAL A 60 7.12 4.86 6.53
N ALA A 61 6.10 5.66 6.83
CA ALA A 61 6.09 7.09 6.52
C ALA A 61 7.03 7.92 7.42
N SER A 62 7.43 7.36 8.57
CA SER A 62 8.23 8.05 9.58
C SER A 62 9.73 7.70 9.53
N GLU A 63 10.09 6.49 9.08
CA GLU A 63 11.47 6.04 8.94
C GLU A 63 12.01 6.35 7.52
N CYS A 64 12.67 7.51 7.33
CA CYS A 64 13.28 7.89 6.04
C CYS A 64 14.46 7.01 5.58
N GLU A 65 15.03 6.17 6.46
CA GLU A 65 16.13 5.26 6.13
C GLU A 65 15.87 3.89 6.77
N VAL A 66 15.91 2.82 5.97
CA VAL A 66 15.74 1.43 6.42
C VAL A 66 16.90 1.04 7.33
N ASN A 67 16.76 1.31 8.63
CA ASN A 67 17.77 0.97 9.64
C ASN A 67 17.34 -0.29 10.38
N THR A 68 17.82 -1.44 9.93
CA THR A 68 17.50 -2.78 10.47
C THR A 68 17.82 -2.99 11.96
N ASN A 69 18.38 -1.98 12.66
CA ASN A 69 18.70 -2.04 14.08
C ASN A 69 17.72 -1.26 14.97
N THR A 70 16.67 -0.65 14.42
CA THR A 70 15.64 0.03 15.23
C THR A 70 14.51 -0.93 15.62
N GLU A 71 13.83 -0.61 16.73
CA GLU A 71 12.62 -1.33 17.12
C GLU A 71 11.52 -1.19 16.05
N GLY A 72 11.42 -0.03 15.40
CA GLY A 72 10.47 0.22 14.30
C GLY A 72 10.72 -0.70 13.11
N SER A 73 11.96 -0.78 12.63
CA SER A 73 12.34 -1.68 11.54
C SER A 73 12.13 -3.16 11.87
N LEU A 74 12.29 -3.59 13.13
CA LEU A 74 11.95 -4.96 13.55
C LEU A 74 10.43 -5.22 13.48
N ARG A 75 9.60 -4.26 13.90
CA ARG A 75 8.13 -4.37 13.79
C ARG A 75 7.68 -4.42 12.34
N LEU A 76 8.27 -3.59 11.47
CA LEU A 76 8.01 -3.61 10.03
C LEU A 76 8.39 -4.95 9.39
N TYR A 77 9.52 -5.53 9.79
CA TYR A 77 9.90 -6.85 9.31
C TYR A 77 8.95 -7.97 9.79
N GLN A 78 8.49 -7.90 11.04
CA GLN A 78 7.46 -8.83 11.54
C GLN A 78 6.13 -8.67 10.79
N LEU A 79 5.75 -7.43 10.45
CA LEU A 79 4.58 -7.16 9.63
C LEU A 79 4.73 -7.75 8.23
N PHE A 80 5.90 -7.59 7.61
CA PHE A 80 6.23 -8.23 6.34
C PHE A 80 6.03 -9.75 6.41
N GLN A 81 6.58 -10.42 7.43
CA GLN A 81 6.40 -11.88 7.58
C GLN A 81 4.92 -12.30 7.69
N ARG A 82 4.11 -11.53 8.43
CA ARG A 82 2.66 -11.78 8.51
C ARG A 82 1.95 -11.52 7.18
N TYR A 83 2.39 -10.50 6.44
CA TYR A 83 1.89 -10.21 5.11
C TYR A 83 2.21 -11.34 4.12
N VAL A 84 3.44 -11.87 4.14
CA VAL A 84 3.83 -13.06 3.35
C VAL A 84 2.89 -14.22 3.64
N ALA A 85 2.68 -14.57 4.91
CA ALA A 85 1.80 -15.66 5.30
C ALA A 85 0.34 -15.44 4.86
N LEU A 86 -0.14 -14.19 4.87
CA LEU A 86 -1.48 -13.85 4.37
C LEU A 86 -1.60 -14.14 2.87
N ILE A 87 -0.64 -13.65 2.07
CA ILE A 87 -0.64 -13.85 0.62
C ILE A 87 -0.48 -15.32 0.26
N GLU A 88 0.43 -16.03 0.92
CA GLU A 88 0.59 -17.48 0.75
C GLU A 88 -0.72 -18.22 1.05
N GLY A 89 -1.40 -17.90 2.16
CA GLY A 89 -2.69 -18.52 2.48
C GLY A 89 -3.78 -18.26 1.44
N ILE A 90 -3.81 -17.09 0.80
CA ILE A 90 -4.76 -16.81 -0.30
C ILE A 90 -4.42 -17.65 -1.55
N ILE A 91 -3.12 -17.78 -1.88
CA ILE A 91 -2.66 -18.60 -3.01
C ILE A 91 -2.93 -20.08 -2.76
N GLU A 92 -2.68 -20.57 -1.54
CA GLU A 92 -2.98 -21.94 -1.13
C GLU A 92 -4.48 -22.24 -1.27
N ASP A 93 -5.35 -21.33 -0.81
CA ASP A 93 -6.79 -21.46 -0.97
C ASP A 93 -7.19 -21.52 -2.45
N PHE A 94 -6.56 -20.70 -3.32
CA PHE A 94 -6.79 -20.75 -4.76
C PHE A 94 -6.40 -22.11 -5.35
N VAL A 95 -5.20 -22.58 -5.04
CA VAL A 95 -4.68 -23.87 -5.50
C VAL A 95 -5.57 -25.01 -5.02
N ALA A 96 -6.09 -24.95 -3.79
CA ALA A 96 -7.03 -25.93 -3.25
C ALA A 96 -8.39 -25.93 -3.98
N THR A 97 -8.82 -24.80 -4.57
CA THR A 97 -10.03 -24.76 -5.40
C THR A 97 -9.83 -25.32 -6.81
N ALA A 98 -8.60 -25.42 -7.29
CA ALA A 98 -8.32 -26.01 -8.58
C ALA A 98 -8.37 -27.54 -8.48
N GLU A 99 -9.29 -28.18 -9.21
CA GLU A 99 -9.42 -29.65 -9.30
C GLU A 99 -8.12 -30.36 -9.75
N LYS A 100 -7.14 -29.61 -10.25
CA LYS A 100 -5.83 -30.08 -10.72
C LYS A 100 -4.69 -29.25 -10.14
N SER A 101 -4.63 -29.13 -8.81
CA SER A 101 -3.42 -28.70 -8.11
C SER A 101 -2.27 -29.67 -8.42
N ASP A 102 -1.52 -29.42 -9.48
CA ASP A 102 -0.26 -30.09 -9.77
C ASP A 102 0.91 -29.11 -9.74
N GLU A 103 2.14 -29.62 -9.56
CA GLU A 103 3.35 -28.79 -9.59
C GLU A 103 3.50 -27.99 -10.90
N SER A 104 2.84 -28.42 -11.98
CA SER A 104 2.88 -27.74 -13.27
C SER A 104 2.05 -26.45 -13.26
N MET A 105 0.90 -26.43 -12.57
CA MET A 105 0.07 -25.26 -12.36
C MET A 105 0.84 -24.15 -11.61
N LEU A 106 1.51 -24.51 -10.52
CA LEU A 106 2.33 -23.57 -9.75
C LEU A 106 3.48 -23.01 -10.60
N ARG A 107 4.13 -23.86 -11.41
CA ARG A 107 5.19 -23.42 -12.32
C ARG A 107 4.66 -22.50 -13.42
N SER A 108 3.50 -22.80 -13.98
CA SER A 108 2.83 -21.95 -14.97
C SER A 108 2.45 -20.59 -14.37
N LEU A 109 1.95 -20.58 -13.13
CA LEU A 109 1.60 -19.35 -12.43
C LEU A 109 2.85 -18.50 -12.15
N ALA A 110 3.92 -19.11 -11.62
CA ALA A 110 5.18 -18.42 -11.40
C ALA A 110 5.76 -17.83 -12.70
N SER A 111 5.64 -18.57 -13.82
CA SER A 111 6.06 -18.07 -15.14
C SER A 111 5.23 -16.87 -15.60
N ALA A 112 3.91 -16.92 -15.40
CA ALA A 112 3.01 -15.82 -15.79
C ALA A 112 3.30 -14.54 -14.99
N ILE A 113 3.49 -14.67 -13.68
CA ILE A 113 3.82 -13.56 -12.78
C ILE A 113 5.19 -12.96 -13.16
N GLN A 114 6.19 -13.78 -13.46
CA GLN A 114 7.49 -13.30 -13.92
C GLN A 114 7.44 -12.53 -15.22
N GLU A 115 6.64 -12.98 -16.19
CA GLU A 115 6.48 -12.25 -17.45
C GLU A 115 5.77 -10.92 -17.23
N GLU A 116 4.80 -10.88 -16.33
CA GLU A 116 4.15 -9.62 -15.93
C GLU A 116 5.14 -8.65 -15.26
N TRP A 117 6.07 -9.14 -14.43
CA TRP A 117 7.16 -8.33 -13.87
C TRP A 117 8.12 -7.77 -14.91
N LYS A 118 8.33 -8.47 -16.02
CA LYS A 118 9.21 -7.99 -17.11
C LYS A 118 8.51 -6.97 -18.01
N SER A 119 7.20 -6.77 -17.85
CA SER A 119 6.45 -5.83 -18.66
C SER A 119 7.01 -4.41 -18.47
N PRO A 120 7.37 -3.70 -19.55
CA PRO A 120 7.87 -2.32 -19.47
C PRO A 120 6.78 -1.31 -19.07
N SER A 121 5.57 -1.77 -18.83
CA SER A 121 4.47 -1.02 -18.24
C SER A 121 4.81 -0.59 -16.81
N THR A 122 4.53 0.66 -16.44
CA THR A 122 4.69 1.14 -15.06
C THR A 122 3.67 0.56 -14.08
N ALA A 123 2.72 -0.25 -14.57
CA ALA A 123 1.70 -0.89 -13.75
C ALA A 123 1.50 -2.36 -14.17
N TYR A 124 1.30 -3.23 -13.18
CA TYR A 124 0.86 -4.60 -13.43
C TYR A 124 -0.56 -4.60 -13.99
N ARG A 125 -0.86 -5.56 -14.85
CA ARG A 125 -2.20 -5.74 -15.45
C ARG A 125 -3.15 -6.38 -14.44
N CYS A 126 -2.65 -7.30 -13.62
CA CYS A 126 -3.37 -8.00 -12.56
C CYS A 126 -3.01 -7.40 -11.19
N VAL A 127 -4.02 -7.06 -10.40
CA VAL A 127 -3.85 -6.45 -9.07
C VAL A 127 -3.19 -7.46 -8.11
N CYS A 128 -3.52 -8.74 -8.24
CA CYS A 128 -2.88 -9.80 -7.44
C CYS A 128 -1.36 -9.80 -7.57
N THR A 129 -0.82 -9.37 -8.71
CA THR A 129 0.63 -9.35 -8.95
C THR A 129 1.34 -8.31 -8.11
N SER A 130 0.73 -7.15 -7.85
CA SER A 130 1.26 -6.17 -6.89
C SER A 130 1.36 -6.78 -5.48
N TYR A 131 0.30 -7.47 -5.05
CA TYR A 131 0.28 -8.07 -3.72
C TYR A 131 1.33 -9.18 -3.57
N ILE A 132 1.49 -10.01 -4.60
CA ILE A 132 2.49 -11.08 -4.64
C ILE A 132 3.90 -10.50 -4.69
N ALA A 133 4.15 -9.47 -5.49
CA ALA A 133 5.45 -8.79 -5.56
C ALA A 133 5.89 -8.25 -4.18
N ALA A 134 4.96 -7.61 -3.47
CA ALA A 134 5.19 -7.12 -2.11
C ALA A 134 5.43 -8.26 -1.11
N SER A 135 5.00 -9.49 -1.39
CA SER A 135 5.26 -10.64 -0.49
C SER A 135 6.62 -11.29 -0.73
N MET A 136 7.28 -11.02 -1.87
CA MET A 136 8.51 -11.72 -2.25
C MET A 136 9.79 -11.00 -1.85
N ASP A 137 9.73 -9.68 -1.72
CA ASP A 137 10.90 -8.87 -1.40
C ASP A 137 10.52 -7.77 -0.39
N TYR A 138 11.36 -7.62 0.63
CA TYR A 138 11.09 -6.66 1.71
C TYR A 138 11.12 -5.20 1.22
N LYS A 139 11.93 -4.86 0.22
CA LYS A 139 11.95 -3.51 -0.35
C LYS A 139 10.64 -3.22 -1.09
N ASN A 140 10.17 -4.18 -1.90
CA ASN A 140 8.88 -4.07 -2.58
C ASN A 140 7.72 -3.98 -1.57
N PHE A 141 7.82 -4.69 -0.44
CA PHE A 141 6.87 -4.56 0.67
C PHE A 141 6.84 -3.14 1.23
N LEU A 142 8.01 -2.54 1.49
CA LEU A 142 8.08 -1.18 2.02
C LEU A 142 7.51 -0.15 1.05
N GLU A 143 7.81 -0.25 -0.25
CA GLU A 143 7.23 0.62 -1.28
C GLU A 143 5.69 0.46 -1.32
N PHE A 144 5.19 -0.77 -1.30
CA PHE A 144 3.76 -1.05 -1.22
C PHE A 144 3.11 -0.49 0.05
N ALA A 145 3.75 -0.63 1.19
CA ALA A 145 3.28 -0.14 2.48
C ALA A 145 3.23 1.39 2.53
N GLU A 146 4.24 2.06 1.97
CA GLU A 146 4.29 3.53 1.84
C GLU A 146 3.16 4.04 0.94
N ASP A 147 2.98 3.43 -0.24
CA ASP A 147 1.92 3.76 -1.17
C ASP A 147 0.54 3.58 -0.53
N LEU A 148 0.33 2.45 0.14
CA LEU A 148 -0.93 2.12 0.82
C LEU A 148 -1.24 3.10 1.94
N TYR A 149 -0.27 3.41 2.79
CA TYR A 149 -0.43 4.35 3.88
C TYR A 149 -0.73 5.76 3.34
N SER A 150 0.01 6.19 2.32
CA SER A 150 -0.20 7.50 1.67
C SER A 150 -1.58 7.63 1.00
N MET A 151 -2.08 6.56 0.39
CA MET A 151 -3.42 6.53 -0.23
C MET A 151 -4.55 6.60 0.80
N THR A 152 -4.35 5.98 1.97
CA THR A 152 -5.37 5.90 3.03
C THR A 152 -5.35 7.12 3.97
N HIS A 153 -4.18 7.75 4.11
CA HIS A 153 -3.94 8.88 5.03
C HIS A 153 -3.62 10.17 4.29
N TYR A 154 -4.11 10.34 3.05
CA TYR A 154 -3.82 11.49 2.19
C TYR A 154 -3.84 12.80 2.97
N ARG A 155 -2.66 13.31 3.30
CA ARG A 155 -2.51 14.58 3.98
C ARG A 155 -2.54 15.61 2.88
N MET A 156 -3.72 16.18 2.62
CA MET A 156 -3.81 17.38 1.81
C MET A 156 -2.89 18.41 2.49
N HIS A 157 -1.71 18.66 1.90
CA HIS A 157 -0.90 19.80 2.27
C HIS A 157 -1.72 21.02 1.88
N VAL A 158 -2.66 21.41 2.74
CA VAL A 158 -3.12 22.78 2.83
C VAL A 158 -1.85 23.54 3.11
N ARG A 159 -1.30 24.12 2.05
CA ARG A 159 -0.33 25.19 2.14
C ARG A 159 -1.03 26.21 3.03
N GLU A 160 -0.66 26.27 4.29
CA GLU A 160 -0.97 27.44 5.11
C GLU A 160 -0.30 28.57 4.34
N ASP A 161 -1.08 29.25 3.51
CA ASP A 161 -0.63 30.43 2.78
C ASP A 161 -0.06 31.38 3.84
N ASP A 162 1.19 31.78 3.60
CA ASP A 162 1.82 32.94 4.19
C ASP A 162 0.80 34.08 4.30
N SER A 163 0.23 34.25 5.49
CA SER A 163 -0.29 35.53 5.95
C SER A 163 0.61 36.03 7.06
N GLY A 164 1.91 36.02 6.78
CA GLY A 164 2.84 36.98 7.34
C GLY A 164 2.65 38.32 6.62
N GLU A 165 1.50 38.97 6.83
CA GLU A 165 1.41 40.40 6.60
C GLU A 165 2.13 41.09 7.76
N GLU A 166 3.30 41.64 7.47
CA GLU A 166 3.92 42.67 8.28
C GLU A 166 2.92 43.83 8.43
N GLU A 167 2.49 44.14 9.65
CA GLU A 167 2.08 45.49 9.96
C GLU A 167 2.70 45.92 11.30
N ASP A 168 3.71 46.76 11.13
CA ASP A 168 4.28 47.72 12.07
C ASP A 168 3.17 48.50 12.80
N GLY A 169 3.36 48.74 14.11
CA GLY A 169 2.44 49.60 14.85
C GLY A 169 2.48 49.43 16.37
N GLU A 170 3.52 49.98 17.00
CA GLU A 170 3.56 50.21 18.45
C GLU A 170 2.42 51.16 18.91
N GLU A 171 1.71 50.70 19.95
CA GLU A 171 1.23 51.42 21.14
C GLU A 171 0.43 52.76 21.06
N ILE A 172 -0.87 52.67 21.40
CA ILE A 172 -1.68 53.46 22.39
C ILE A 172 -1.08 54.85 22.82
N VAL A 173 -1.73 56.03 22.85
CA VAL A 173 -3.03 56.51 23.42
C VAL A 173 -3.26 57.99 22.98
N GLY A 174 -4.52 58.42 22.85
CA GLY A 174 -4.94 59.71 23.44
C GLY A 174 -5.23 60.95 22.55
N ASP A 175 -6.52 61.10 22.24
CA ASP A 175 -7.35 62.32 22.43
C ASP A 175 -7.46 63.44 21.34
N VAL A 176 -8.71 63.94 21.27
CA VAL A 176 -9.23 65.22 20.75
C VAL A 176 -9.71 65.33 19.28
N SER A 177 -11.02 65.07 19.15
CA SER A 177 -12.10 65.96 18.64
C SER A 177 -12.30 66.28 17.15
N GLY A 178 -13.58 66.20 16.76
CA GLY A 178 -14.21 66.92 15.63
C GLY A 178 -15.05 65.98 14.76
N ASP A 179 -16.35 65.83 15.02
CA ASP A 179 -17.44 66.57 14.33
C ASP A 179 -17.58 66.16 12.86
N GLY A 180 -18.67 65.65 12.31
CA GLY A 180 -20.05 65.40 12.72
C GLY A 180 -20.77 64.83 11.48
N GLY A 181 -21.90 64.13 11.63
CA GLY A 181 -22.65 63.66 10.46
C GLY A 181 -23.72 62.62 10.77
N TYR A 182 -24.90 63.11 11.13
CA TYR A 182 -26.12 62.33 11.40
C TYR A 182 -26.86 61.88 10.12
N GLY A 183 -27.59 60.76 10.23
CA GLY A 183 -28.78 60.42 9.41
C GLY A 183 -28.54 59.27 8.43
N SER A 184 -29.36 58.22 8.35
CA SER A 184 -30.72 58.01 8.86
C SER A 184 -31.05 56.52 8.94
N ASP A 185 -32.03 56.23 9.78
CA ASP A 185 -32.65 54.95 10.10
C ASP A 185 -33.33 54.22 8.93
N ASP A 186 -33.40 52.90 9.11
CA ASP A 186 -34.50 51.95 8.84
C ASP A 186 -35.34 52.05 7.55
N SER A 187 -35.45 50.89 6.89
CA SER A 187 -36.75 50.31 6.52
C SER A 187 -36.62 48.80 6.22
N ASN A 188 -37.17 47.98 7.11
CA ASN A 188 -37.68 46.64 6.80
C ASN A 188 -38.65 46.69 5.61
N LEU A 189 -38.76 45.59 4.84
CA LEU A 189 -39.97 44.75 4.73
C LEU A 189 -39.95 43.88 3.46
N ASN A 190 -40.09 42.57 3.72
CA ASN A 190 -40.57 41.48 2.85
C ASN A 190 -39.61 40.84 1.83
#